data_AF-A0A1Q3SUA2-F1
#
_entry.id   AF-A0A1Q3SUA2-F1
#
_cell.length_a   1.000
_cell.length_b   1.000
_cell.length_c   1.000
_cell.angle_alpha   90.00
_cell.angle_beta   90.00
_cell.angle_gamma   90.00
#
_symmetry.space_group_name_H-M   'P 1'
#
loop_
_entity.id
_entity.type
_entity.pdbx_description
1 polymer ?
#
loop_
_entity_poly.entity_id
_entity_poly.type
_entity_poly.pdbx_seq_one_letter_code
_entity_poly.pdbx_strand_id
1 'polypeptide(L)'
;MNVVVSHLDERRKKVERYRRRCLEVVYHELVGMDVTAAALEHRSRAQDAENRAHIVALQAQSLDHRLRISHARGGKEPLLWIVDAVLGAINSRRLGIPEHYEALIVTLFPEEMTPDSQGLGLKDERL
;
A
#
# COMPACT_ATOMS: atom_id res chain seq x y z
N MET A 1 -1.82 9.18 11.98
CA MET A 1 -2.73 8.43 11.08
C MET A 1 -1.85 7.58 10.20
N ASN A 2 -2.06 6.26 10.18
CA ASN A 2 -1.29 5.31 9.37
C ASN A 2 -2.19 4.82 8.24
N VAL A 3 -1.71 4.86 7.01
CA VAL A 3 -2.48 4.45 5.82
C VAL A 3 -1.83 3.20 5.24
N VAL A 4 -2.62 2.15 5.04
CA VAL A 4 -2.20 0.92 4.35
C VAL A 4 -3.03 0.77 3.09
N VAL A 5 -2.39 0.88 1.93
CA VAL A 5 -3.03 0.65 0.64
C VAL A 5 -2.61 -0.70 0.10
N SER A 6 -3.58 -1.56 -0.16
CA SER A 6 -3.36 -2.87 -0.74
C SER A 6 -4.21 -3.04 -2.01
N HIS A 7 -3.67 -3.75 -2.99
CA HIS A 7 -4.45 -4.21 -4.13
C HIS A 7 -4.54 -5.72 -4.07
N LEU A 8 -5.74 -6.21 -4.36
CA LEU A 8 -6.06 -7.63 -4.28
C LEU A 8 -6.32 -8.11 -5.70
N ASP A 9 -5.65 -9.18 -6.09
CA ASP A 9 -5.81 -9.80 -7.40
C ASP A 9 -5.67 -11.31 -7.26
N GLU A 10 -6.28 -12.06 -8.19
CA GLU A 10 -5.93 -13.45 -8.40
C GLU A 10 -4.44 -13.55 -8.73
N ARG A 11 -3.79 -14.66 -8.39
CA ARG A 11 -2.33 -14.86 -8.54
C ARG A 11 -1.89 -14.73 -10.01
N ARG A 12 -1.70 -13.50 -10.51
CA ARG A 12 -1.41 -13.16 -11.92
C ARG A 12 -0.20 -12.23 -12.09
N LYS A 13 0.33 -12.22 -13.32
CA LYS A 13 1.60 -11.61 -13.79
C LYS A 13 1.65 -10.06 -13.79
N LYS A 14 0.70 -9.33 -13.20
CA LYS A 14 0.61 -7.85 -13.29
C LYS A 14 1.04 -7.10 -12.01
N VAL A 15 1.92 -7.69 -11.21
CA VAL A 15 2.43 -7.15 -9.93
C VAL A 15 2.86 -5.68 -10.06
N GLU A 16 3.55 -5.33 -11.15
CA GLU A 16 4.08 -3.98 -11.36
C GLU A 16 2.99 -2.93 -11.62
N ARG A 17 1.89 -3.29 -12.31
CA ARG A 17 0.76 -2.39 -12.52
C ARG A 17 0.07 -2.04 -11.20
N TYR A 18 -0.19 -3.05 -10.38
CA TYR A 18 -0.84 -2.85 -9.08
C TYR A 18 0.06 -2.12 -8.10
N ARG A 19 1.37 -2.37 -8.14
CA ARG A 19 2.33 -1.61 -7.34
C ARG A 19 2.27 -0.12 -7.66
N ARG A 20 2.26 0.25 -8.95
CA ARG A 20 2.11 1.65 -9.37
C ARG A 20 0.79 2.25 -8.91
N ARG A 21 -0.31 1.50 -9.04
CA ARG A 21 -1.63 1.94 -8.55
C ARG A 21 -1.66 2.17 -7.05
N CYS A 22 -1.08 1.26 -6.25
CA CYS A 22 -0.96 1.46 -4.81
C CYS A 22 -0.10 2.69 -4.50
N LEU A 23 1.03 2.87 -5.20
CA LEU A 23 1.92 4.01 -4.98
C LEU A 23 1.25 5.34 -5.34
N GLU A 24 0.44 5.38 -6.40
CA GLU A 24 -0.39 6.53 -6.79
C GLU A 24 -1.40 6.89 -5.69
N VAL A 25 -2.18 5.91 -5.19
CA VAL A 25 -3.16 6.15 -4.13
C VAL A 25 -2.47 6.62 -2.85
N VAL A 26 -1.40 5.93 -2.40
CA VAL A 26 -0.61 6.34 -1.22
C VAL A 26 -0.10 7.76 -1.39
N TYR A 27 0.37 8.12 -2.58
CA TYR A 27 0.87 9.46 -2.85
C TYR A 27 -0.24 10.51 -2.65
N HIS A 28 -1.45 10.29 -3.16
CA HIS A 28 -2.57 11.20 -2.95
C HIS A 28 -2.97 11.34 -1.48
N GLU A 29 -3.02 10.23 -0.74
CA GLU A 29 -3.30 10.23 0.71
C GLU A 29 -2.24 11.02 1.47
N LEU A 30 -0.96 10.77 1.21
CA LEU A 30 0.14 11.47 1.89
C LEU A 30 0.12 12.98 1.60
N VAL A 31 -0.16 13.37 0.36
CA VAL A 31 -0.32 14.80 0.00
C VAL A 31 -1.53 15.42 0.69
N GLY A 32 -2.68 14.73 0.68
CA GLY A 32 -3.90 15.20 1.37
C GLY A 32 -3.72 15.34 2.89
N MET A 33 -2.77 14.60 3.45
CA MET A 33 -2.37 14.68 4.86
C MET A 33 -1.23 15.69 5.13
N ASP A 34 -0.84 16.52 4.16
CA ASP A 34 0.27 17.47 4.24
C ASP A 34 1.63 16.82 4.60
N VAL A 35 1.81 15.54 4.27
CA VAL A 35 3.08 14.85 4.46
C VAL A 35 4.09 15.33 3.43
N THR A 36 5.26 15.77 3.89
CA THR A 36 6.33 16.29 3.02
C THR A 36 7.51 15.34 2.87
N ALA A 37 7.55 14.25 3.64
CA ALA A 37 8.60 13.24 3.55
C ALA A 37 8.04 11.84 3.79
N ALA A 38 8.41 10.89 2.93
CA ALA A 38 8.08 9.49 3.08
C ALA A 38 9.32 8.60 2.86
N ALA A 39 9.43 7.54 3.65
CA ALA A 39 10.38 6.47 3.43
C ALA A 39 9.66 5.28 2.80
N LEU A 40 10.17 4.81 1.67
CA LEU A 40 9.75 3.56 1.06
C LEU A 40 10.76 2.45 1.37
N GLU A 41 10.29 1.22 1.35
CA GLU A 41 11.16 0.07 1.52
C GLU A 41 12.09 -0.11 0.31
N HIS A 42 13.37 -0.27 0.58
CA HIS A 42 14.38 -0.65 -0.40
C HIS A 42 14.31 -2.16 -0.69
N ARG A 43 13.93 -2.52 -1.93
CA ARG A 43 13.83 -3.92 -2.39
C ARG A 43 14.92 -4.28 -3.40
N SER A 44 15.19 -3.36 -4.33
CA SER A 44 16.30 -3.45 -5.27
C SER A 44 16.55 -2.08 -5.89
N ARG A 45 17.76 -1.84 -6.39
CA ARG A 45 18.08 -0.56 -7.06
C ARG A 45 17.17 -0.25 -8.26
N ALA A 46 16.76 -1.28 -9.01
CA ALA A 46 15.88 -1.12 -10.16
C ALA A 46 14.47 -0.69 -9.73
N GLN A 47 13.87 -1.38 -8.76
CA GLN A 47 12.54 -1.06 -8.25
C GLN A 47 12.48 0.31 -7.57
N ASP A 48 13.55 0.69 -6.86
CA ASP A 48 13.70 2.03 -6.29
C ASP A 48 13.72 3.12 -7.37
N ALA A 49 14.39 2.87 -8.49
CA ALA A 49 14.46 3.81 -9.60
C ALA A 49 13.09 3.96 -10.29
N GLU A 50 12.37 2.86 -10.48
CA GLU A 50 11.00 2.88 -11.01
C GLU A 50 10.03 3.62 -10.09
N ASN A 51 10.11 3.41 -8.76
CA ASN A 51 9.31 4.15 -7.78
C ASN A 51 9.55 5.66 -7.93
N ARG A 52 10.83 6.08 -7.94
CA ARG A 52 11.18 7.49 -8.10
C ARG A 52 10.66 8.07 -9.41
N ALA A 53 10.85 7.35 -10.52
CA ALA A 53 10.35 7.79 -11.83
C ALA A 53 8.82 7.96 -11.83
N HIS A 54 8.10 7.05 -11.18
CA HIS A 54 6.64 7.12 -11.08
C HIS A 54 6.19 8.34 -10.27
N ILE A 55 6.81 8.60 -9.10
CA ILE A 55 6.49 9.78 -8.28
C ILE A 55 6.81 11.09 -9.01
N VAL A 56 7.95 11.16 -9.70
CA VAL A 56 8.31 12.35 -10.50
C VAL A 56 7.27 12.58 -11.60
N ALA A 57 6.77 11.52 -12.24
CA ALA A 57 5.72 11.62 -13.23
C ALA A 57 4.39 12.11 -12.63
N LEU A 58 4.04 11.70 -11.41
CA LEU A 58 2.86 12.20 -10.68
C LEU A 58 3.02 13.68 -10.31
N GLN A 59 4.18 14.08 -9.80
CA GLN A 59 4.48 15.48 -9.46
C GLN A 59 4.41 16.40 -10.70
N ALA A 60 4.89 15.93 -11.85
CA ALA A 60 4.81 16.67 -13.10
C ALA A 60 3.35 16.89 -13.57
N GLN A 61 2.39 16.11 -13.09
CA GLN A 61 0.96 16.23 -13.42
C GLN A 61 0.20 17.22 -12.52
N SER A 62 0.90 18.19 -11.90
CA SER A 62 0.35 19.20 -10.97
C SER A 62 -0.05 18.68 -9.60
N LEU A 63 0.60 17.61 -9.13
CA LEU A 63 0.49 17.20 -7.74
C LEU A 63 1.61 17.80 -6.91
N ASP A 64 1.25 18.24 -5.70
CA ASP A 64 2.12 18.92 -4.75
C ASP A 64 3.57 18.40 -4.71
N HIS A 65 4.51 19.27 -5.10
CA HIS A 65 5.94 18.94 -5.21
C HIS A 65 6.64 18.82 -3.85
N ARG A 66 5.94 19.07 -2.73
CA ARG A 66 6.53 19.07 -1.39
C ARG A 66 6.90 17.68 -0.89
N LEU A 67 6.24 16.62 -1.38
CA LEU A 67 6.50 15.25 -0.93
C LEU A 67 7.85 14.72 -1.46
N ARG A 68 8.80 14.50 -0.56
CA ARG A 68 10.11 13.90 -0.84
C ARG A 68 10.11 12.44 -0.47
N ILE A 69 10.59 11.59 -1.38
CA ILE A 69 10.68 10.14 -1.14
C ILE A 69 12.13 9.70 -0.98
N SER A 70 12.40 8.96 0.10
CA SER A 70 13.65 8.23 0.31
C SER A 70 13.39 6.73 0.32
N HIS A 71 14.45 5.92 0.17
CA HIS A 71 14.36 4.47 0.30
C HIS A 71 15.24 4.00 1.45
N ALA A 72 14.72 3.14 2.31
CA ALA A 72 15.44 2.58 3.44
C ALA A 72 15.21 1.07 3.54
N ARG A 73 16.19 0.34 4.09
CA ARG A 73 16.04 -1.10 4.34
C ARG A 73 15.10 -1.31 5.52
N GLY A 74 14.26 -2.35 5.47
CA GLY A 74 13.34 -2.69 6.56
C GLY A 74 14.03 -2.84 7.93
N GLY A 75 15.25 -3.37 7.97
CA GLY A 75 16.03 -3.48 9.22
C GLY A 75 16.52 -2.16 9.82
N LYS A 76 16.36 -1.02 9.12
CA LYS A 76 16.74 0.32 9.62
C LYS A 76 15.54 1.16 10.06
N GLU A 77 14.34 0.84 9.59
CA GLU A 77 13.10 1.55 9.92
C GLU A 77 12.01 0.52 10.22
N PRO A 78 11.74 0.25 11.51
CA PRO A 78 10.68 -0.65 11.96
C PRO A 78 9.24 -0.18 11.63
N LEU A 79 9.02 0.85 10.83
CA LEU A 79 7.70 1.10 10.26
C LEU A 79 7.58 0.57 8.83
N LEU A 80 8.68 0.16 8.19
CA LEU A 80 8.62 -0.40 6.83
C LEU A 80 8.12 -1.84 6.82
N TRP A 81 8.47 -2.65 7.82
CA TRP A 81 8.03 -4.05 7.95
C TRP A 81 6.59 -4.22 8.44
N ILE A 82 5.95 -3.19 9.03
CA ILE A 82 4.61 -3.32 9.61
C ILE A 82 3.57 -3.51 8.51
N VAL A 83 3.82 -2.93 7.33
CA VAL A 83 2.97 -3.06 6.16
C VAL A 83 2.89 -4.53 5.73
N ASP A 84 4.00 -5.27 5.75
CA ASP A 84 4.01 -6.69 5.40
C ASP A 84 3.23 -7.54 6.40
N ALA A 85 3.32 -7.23 7.70
CA ALA A 85 2.54 -7.92 8.73
C ALA A 85 1.03 -7.69 8.54
N VAL A 86 0.63 -6.45 8.26
CA VAL A 86 -0.78 -6.10 7.97
C VAL A 86 -1.26 -6.77 6.69
N LEU A 87 -0.49 -6.71 5.61
CA LEU A 87 -0.82 -7.37 4.34
C LEU A 87 -0.92 -8.89 4.50
N GLY A 88 -0.02 -9.50 5.28
CA GLY A 88 -0.06 -10.91 5.64
C GLY A 88 -1.35 -11.28 6.37
N ALA A 89 -1.75 -10.49 7.36
CA ALA A 89 -2.99 -10.69 8.10
C ALA A 89 -4.24 -10.55 7.22
N ILE A 90 -4.29 -9.53 6.35
CA ILE A 90 -5.38 -9.34 5.37
C ILE A 90 -5.48 -10.56 4.45
N ASN A 91 -4.35 -11.08 3.97
CA ASN A 91 -4.32 -12.24 3.10
C ASN A 91 -4.73 -13.54 3.84
N SER A 92 -4.24 -13.75 5.06
CA SER A 92 -4.63 -14.90 5.90
C SER A 92 -6.13 -14.93 6.17
N ARG A 93 -6.73 -13.77 6.51
CA ARG A 93 -8.19 -13.66 6.68
C ARG A 93 -8.95 -14.09 5.42
N ARG A 94 -8.46 -13.71 4.24
CA ARG A 94 -9.07 -14.12 2.95
C ARG A 94 -8.95 -15.62 2.67
N LEU A 95 -7.93 -16.25 3.22
CA LEU A 95 -7.72 -17.70 3.16
C LEU A 95 -8.45 -18.48 4.27
N GLY A 96 -9.25 -17.80 5.10
CA GLY A 96 -10.03 -18.42 6.18
C GLY A 96 -9.29 -18.52 7.53
N ILE A 97 -8.19 -17.78 7.72
CA ILE A 97 -7.38 -17.73 8.94
C ILE A 97 -7.45 -16.30 9.51
N PRO A 98 -8.51 -15.94 10.26
CA PRO A 98 -8.79 -14.56 10.65
C PRO A 98 -7.98 -14.05 11.85
N GLU A 99 -7.35 -14.93 12.62
CA GLU A 99 -6.81 -14.65 13.96
C GLU A 99 -5.77 -13.52 13.95
N HIS A 100 -4.93 -13.48 12.92
CA HIS A 100 -3.92 -12.43 12.77
C HIS A 100 -4.54 -11.06 12.45
N TYR A 101 -5.62 -11.03 11.67
CA TYR A 101 -6.31 -9.78 11.35
C TYR A 101 -7.11 -9.28 12.55
N GLU A 102 -7.79 -10.17 13.27
CA GLU A 102 -8.55 -9.83 14.49
C GLU A 102 -7.64 -9.25 15.59
N ALA A 103 -6.42 -9.75 15.71
CA ALA A 103 -5.43 -9.19 16.62
C ALA A 103 -4.97 -7.76 16.23
N LEU A 104 -5.01 -7.40 14.93
CA LEU A 104 -4.54 -6.11 14.42
C LEU A 104 -5.64 -5.07 14.28
N ILE A 105 -6.87 -5.47 13.95
CA ILE A 105 -7.98 -4.56 13.59
C ILE A 105 -8.38 -3.65 14.75
N VAL A 106 -8.10 -4.05 15.99
CA VAL A 106 -8.28 -3.21 17.19
C VAL A 106 -7.47 -1.90 17.14
N THR A 107 -6.47 -1.82 16.26
CA THR A 107 -5.57 -0.67 16.07
C THR A 107 -5.71 -0.02 14.68
N LEU A 108 -6.39 -0.67 13.74
CA LEU A 108 -6.57 -0.19 12.36
C LEU A 108 -7.97 0.40 12.19
N PHE A 109 -8.06 1.70 11.87
CA PHE A 109 -9.32 2.41 11.58
C PHE A 109 -9.64 2.35 10.06
N PRO A 110 -10.87 2.71 9.62
CA PRO A 110 -11.69 1.94 8.68
C PRO A 110 -11.06 1.56 7.34
N GLU A 111 -11.40 0.36 6.87
CA GLU A 111 -11.03 -0.22 5.58
C GLU A 111 -11.98 0.31 4.48
N GLU A 112 -11.43 1.02 3.49
CA GLU A 112 -12.16 1.39 2.27
C GLU A 112 -11.67 0.53 1.08
N MET A 113 -12.62 -0.08 0.36
CA MET A 113 -12.34 -0.86 -0.84
C MET A 113 -12.39 0.05 -2.06
N THR A 114 -11.32 0.09 -2.86
CA THR A 114 -11.35 0.83 -4.13
C THR A 114 -12.14 0.04 -5.19
N PRO A 115 -12.79 0.71 -6.16
CA PRO A 115 -13.55 0.03 -7.22
C PRO A 115 -12.73 -0.99 -8.03
N ASP A 116 -11.41 -0.75 -8.15
CA ASP A 116 -10.47 -1.62 -8.85
C ASP A 116 -10.04 -2.84 -8.02
N SER A 117 -10.32 -2.84 -6.71
CA SER A 117 -9.98 -3.91 -5.76
C SER A 117 -10.95 -5.10 -5.88
N GLN A 118 -11.09 -5.76 -7.04
CA GLN A 118 -11.89 -6.99 -7.16
C GLN A 118 -11.32 -8.07 -8.09
N GLY A 119 -11.47 -9.32 -7.65
CA GLY A 119 -11.10 -10.54 -8.36
C GLY A 119 -11.38 -11.81 -7.54
N LEU A 120 -12.67 -12.07 -7.25
CA LEU A 120 -13.32 -13.38 -6.99
C LEU A 120 -14.60 -13.12 -6.20
N GLY A 121 -15.74 -13.45 -6.78
CA GLY A 121 -17.05 -13.30 -6.14
C GLY A 121 -17.12 -14.12 -4.85
N LEU A 122 -17.01 -13.45 -3.72
CA LEU A 122 -17.70 -13.85 -2.51
C LEU A 122 -18.79 -12.80 -2.32
N LYS A 123 -20.02 -13.23 -2.56
CA LYS A 123 -21.22 -12.48 -2.26
C LYS A 123 -21.10 -12.02 -0.81
N ASP A 124 -21.31 -10.73 -0.64
CA ASP A 124 -21.47 -10.10 0.65
C ASP A 124 -22.75 -10.68 1.30
N GLU A 125 -22.61 -11.79 2.03
CA GLU A 125 -23.67 -12.34 2.88
C GLU A 125 -23.58 -11.69 4.25
N ARG A 126 -23.81 -10.37 4.31
CA ARG A 126 -24.18 -9.65 5.53
C ARG A 126 -25.19 -8.54 5.21
N LEU A 127 -26.43 -8.97 4.99
CA LEU A 127 -27.64 -8.24 5.37
C LEU A 127 -28.59 -9.23 6.08
#